data_AF-L7F4E6-F1
#
_entry.id   AF-L7F4E6-F1
#
_cell.length_a   1.000
_cell.length_b   1.000
_cell.length_c   1.000
_cell.angle_alpha   90.00
_cell.angle_beta   90.00
_cell.angle_gamma   90.00
#
_symmetry.space_group_name_H-M   'P 1'
#
loop_
_entity.id
_entity.type
_entity.pdbx_description
1 polymer ?
#
loop_
_entity_poly.entity_id
_entity_poly.type
_entity_poly.pdbx_seq_one_letter_code
_entity_poly.pdbx_strand_id
1 'polypeptide(L)'
;MTLNTLDRRSALRAALGVAGAAATASLLGATPAEAHGRRHPSLPEVPGMAGDRWANEFWYQYDEMSYFNPSQEMKDAVGAIVTTFGGFTKTYDAWVATRESGRYPRSFVELIQPNKDAFEVLSREQIKVYDQFYGNDPHGLVHAFQEYGQGTLFDPRRPDGQKVHMMNFTPPSPTHAYHRWHPFLAGFVLLGIERRYWTHINRLAGVAWELQSLAQPITDRPDNPHLPRHTVRHVTAKWLCRDREELDTAFDVSPFPADLGK
;
A
#
# COMPACT_ATOMS: atom_id res chain seq x y z
N MET A 1 21.16 20.97 -33.17
CA MET A 1 19.92 21.65 -32.75
C MET A 1 18.75 20.69 -32.97
N THR A 2 18.22 20.14 -31.87
CA THR A 2 16.78 19.86 -31.61
C THR A 2 16.69 19.22 -30.24
N LEU A 3 16.65 20.08 -29.22
CA LEU A 3 16.16 19.75 -27.89
C LEU A 3 14.63 19.89 -27.90
N ASN A 4 13.99 19.17 -26.98
CA ASN A 4 12.64 19.43 -26.45
C ASN A 4 11.45 19.14 -27.36
N THR A 5 10.71 18.09 -27.00
CA THR A 5 9.22 18.14 -26.82
C THR A 5 8.65 16.77 -26.40
N LEU A 6 9.36 15.66 -26.69
CA LEU A 6 8.87 14.31 -26.41
C LEU A 6 9.14 13.78 -24.99
N ASP A 7 10.07 14.39 -24.24
CA ASP A 7 10.50 13.86 -22.94
C ASP A 7 9.62 14.33 -21.75
N ARG A 8 9.12 15.58 -21.82
CA ARG A 8 8.26 16.15 -20.77
C ARG A 8 6.88 15.49 -20.67
N ARG A 9 6.32 14.98 -21.78
CA ARG A 9 5.00 14.30 -21.79
C ARG A 9 5.07 12.85 -21.29
N SER A 10 6.24 12.22 -21.38
CA SER A 10 6.47 10.85 -20.90
C SER A 10 6.75 10.83 -19.39
N ALA A 11 7.48 11.82 -18.88
CA ALA A 11 7.69 12.03 -17.44
C ALA A 11 6.38 12.34 -16.69
N LEU A 12 5.46 13.09 -17.30
CA LEU A 12 4.14 13.39 -16.72
C LEU A 12 3.21 12.18 -16.63
N ARG A 13 3.37 11.17 -17.50
CA ARG A 13 2.63 9.89 -17.40
C ARG A 13 3.16 8.99 -16.30
N ALA A 14 4.46 9.03 -16.02
CA ALA A 14 5.09 8.24 -14.96
C ALA A 14 4.86 8.81 -13.54
N ALA A 15 4.50 10.09 -13.43
CA ALA A 15 4.29 10.74 -12.14
C ALA A 15 2.94 10.40 -11.49
N LEU A 16 1.96 9.88 -12.25
CA LEU A 16 0.58 9.66 -11.78
C LEU A 16 -0.11 8.42 -12.38
N GLY A 17 0.63 7.45 -12.91
CA GLY A 17 0.04 6.21 -13.42
C GLY A 17 1.05 5.08 -13.51
N VAL A 18 0.77 3.96 -12.84
CA VAL A 18 0.98 2.67 -13.52
C VAL A 18 -0.39 2.31 -14.15
N ALA A 19 -0.32 1.66 -15.31
CA ALA A 19 -1.35 1.68 -16.34
C ALA A 19 -2.54 0.73 -16.08
N GLY A 20 -3.73 1.11 -16.55
CA GLY A 20 -4.88 0.22 -16.71
C GLY A 20 -6.13 0.94 -17.19
N ALA A 21 -6.48 0.80 -18.47
CA ALA A 21 -7.60 1.47 -19.12
C ALA A 21 -8.98 0.95 -18.66
N ALA A 22 -9.95 1.87 -18.61
CA ALA A 22 -11.32 1.68 -18.13
C ALA A 22 -12.23 0.91 -19.10
N ALA A 23 -13.19 0.15 -18.55
CA ALA A 23 -14.48 -0.10 -19.19
C ALA A 23 -15.58 -0.35 -18.15
N THR A 24 -16.68 0.38 -18.30
CA THR A 24 -17.91 0.40 -17.52
C THR A 24 -18.81 -0.80 -17.81
N ALA A 25 -19.41 -1.42 -16.77
CA ALA A 25 -20.63 -2.22 -16.93
C ALA A 25 -21.43 -2.34 -15.62
N SER A 26 -22.73 -2.06 -15.72
CA SER A 26 -23.75 -2.13 -14.67
C SER A 26 -24.14 -3.58 -14.35
N LEU A 27 -24.40 -3.91 -13.08
CA LEU A 27 -24.89 -5.23 -12.66
C LEU A 27 -26.16 -5.14 -11.79
N LEU A 28 -27.10 -6.05 -12.05
CA LEU A 28 -28.34 -6.33 -11.34
C LEU A 28 -28.28 -7.75 -10.76
N GLY A 29 -28.52 -7.90 -9.44
CA GLY A 29 -29.01 -9.08 -8.67
C GLY A 29 -28.18 -10.39 -8.71
N ALA A 30 -27.98 -11.18 -7.63
CA ALA A 30 -28.61 -11.26 -6.31
C ALA A 30 -27.90 -12.25 -5.33
N THR A 31 -27.72 -11.75 -4.09
CA THR A 31 -27.64 -12.31 -2.72
C THR A 31 -26.46 -13.19 -2.24
N PRO A 32 -25.88 -12.92 -1.03
CA PRO A 32 -24.61 -13.50 -0.55
C PRO A 32 -24.72 -14.43 0.68
N ALA A 33 -23.61 -15.10 1.02
CA ALA A 33 -23.37 -15.73 2.33
C ALA A 33 -22.65 -14.76 3.29
N GLU A 34 -23.03 -14.79 4.56
CA GLU A 34 -22.75 -13.78 5.60
C GLU A 34 -21.32 -13.80 6.17
N ALA A 35 -20.77 -12.60 6.42
CA ALA A 35 -19.56 -12.36 7.20
C ALA A 35 -19.87 -11.41 8.38
N HIS A 36 -19.05 -11.51 9.43
CA HIS A 36 -19.20 -10.94 10.77
C HIS A 36 -19.77 -9.50 10.85
N GLY A 37 -20.91 -9.36 11.56
CA GLY A 37 -20.96 -8.46 12.72
C GLY A 37 -21.09 -6.94 12.51
N ARG A 38 -21.67 -6.43 11.43
CA ARG A 38 -22.36 -5.11 11.34
C ARG A 38 -23.24 -5.10 10.08
N ARG A 39 -24.31 -4.29 10.05
CA ARG A 39 -25.07 -4.04 8.80
C ARG A 39 -24.22 -3.14 7.89
N HIS A 40 -23.22 -3.74 7.28
CA HIS A 40 -22.46 -3.12 6.22
C HIS A 40 -23.39 -2.81 5.03
N PRO A 41 -23.16 -1.73 4.27
CA PRO A 41 -23.77 -1.60 2.96
C PRO A 41 -23.52 -2.91 2.19
N SER A 42 -24.54 -3.41 1.47
CA SER A 42 -24.36 -4.61 0.68
C SER A 42 -23.21 -4.39 -0.31
N LEU A 43 -22.14 -5.17 -0.15
CA LEU A 43 -21.02 -5.15 -1.09
C LEU A 43 -21.51 -5.46 -2.52
N PRO A 44 -20.91 -4.86 -3.55
CA PRO A 44 -21.21 -5.24 -4.92
C PRO A 44 -20.93 -6.73 -5.15
N GLU A 45 -21.78 -7.38 -5.92
CA GLU A 45 -21.50 -8.72 -6.43
C GLU A 45 -20.49 -8.64 -7.56
N VAL A 46 -19.42 -9.41 -7.44
CA VAL A 46 -18.33 -9.44 -8.40
C VAL A 46 -18.10 -10.90 -8.81
N PRO A 47 -18.69 -11.35 -9.91
CA PRO A 47 -18.53 -12.72 -10.38
C PRO A 47 -17.06 -13.07 -10.59
N GLY A 48 -16.61 -14.18 -9.98
CA GLY A 48 -15.22 -14.64 -10.07
C GLY A 48 -14.24 -14.03 -9.07
N MET A 49 -14.69 -13.13 -8.18
CA MET A 49 -13.89 -12.67 -7.04
C MET A 49 -13.58 -13.85 -6.11
N ALA A 50 -12.35 -13.92 -5.60
CA ALA A 50 -11.91 -14.92 -4.63
C ALA A 50 -11.17 -14.27 -3.45
N GLY A 51 -11.14 -14.97 -2.32
CA GLY A 51 -10.69 -14.43 -1.03
C GLY A 51 -11.79 -13.71 -0.26
N ASP A 52 -11.42 -12.99 0.80
CA ASP A 52 -12.38 -12.25 1.62
C ASP A 52 -12.97 -11.06 0.84
N ARG A 53 -14.30 -10.98 0.75
CA ARG A 53 -14.99 -9.97 -0.07
C ARG A 53 -14.86 -8.55 0.49
N TRP A 54 -14.81 -8.41 1.82
CA TRP A 54 -14.72 -7.11 2.47
C TRP A 54 -13.31 -6.53 2.34
N ALA A 55 -12.29 -7.38 2.51
CA ALA A 55 -10.91 -7.03 2.26
C ALA A 55 -10.65 -6.73 0.77
N ASN A 56 -11.21 -7.51 -0.16
CA ASN A 56 -11.15 -7.22 -1.59
C ASN A 56 -11.73 -5.84 -1.89
N GLU A 57 -12.96 -5.54 -1.44
CA GLU A 57 -13.57 -4.24 -1.73
C GLU A 57 -12.79 -3.09 -1.09
N PHE A 58 -12.27 -3.28 0.12
CA PHE A 58 -11.40 -2.29 0.76
C PHE A 58 -10.16 -1.97 -0.11
N TRP A 59 -9.41 -2.99 -0.52
CA TRP A 59 -8.21 -2.79 -1.35
C TRP A 59 -8.56 -2.29 -2.75
N TYR A 60 -9.69 -2.71 -3.30
CA TYR A 60 -10.23 -2.15 -4.52
C TYR A 60 -10.43 -0.63 -4.39
N GLN A 61 -11.16 -0.16 -3.37
CA GLN A 61 -11.38 1.28 -3.17
C GLN A 61 -10.08 2.03 -2.84
N TYR A 62 -9.16 1.41 -2.13
CA TYR A 62 -7.86 1.99 -1.85
C TYR A 62 -7.04 2.19 -3.14
N ASP A 63 -7.00 1.21 -4.03
CA ASP A 63 -6.36 1.28 -5.33
C ASP A 63 -7.05 2.29 -6.26
N GLU A 64 -8.39 2.38 -6.23
CA GLU A 64 -9.13 3.39 -6.98
C GLU A 64 -8.71 4.81 -6.57
N MET A 65 -8.69 5.07 -5.27
CA MET A 65 -8.35 6.38 -4.72
C MET A 65 -6.87 6.74 -4.92
N SER A 66 -5.97 5.76 -4.83
CA SER A 66 -4.52 6.02 -4.85
C SER A 66 -3.90 5.93 -6.25
N TYR A 67 -4.51 5.19 -7.16
CA TYR A 67 -3.83 4.72 -8.35
C TYR A 67 -4.66 4.76 -9.63
N PHE A 68 -5.83 4.11 -9.67
CA PHE A 68 -6.62 4.03 -10.91
C PHE A 68 -7.39 5.31 -11.21
N ASN A 69 -8.06 5.87 -10.20
CA ASN A 69 -8.90 7.05 -10.32
C ASN A 69 -8.64 8.11 -9.22
N PRO A 70 -7.38 8.52 -8.97
CA PRO A 70 -7.09 9.51 -7.95
C PRO A 70 -7.70 10.88 -8.31
N SER A 71 -8.21 11.56 -7.29
CA SER A 71 -8.68 12.95 -7.41
C SER A 71 -7.52 13.88 -7.81
N GLN A 72 -7.83 15.06 -8.36
CA GLN A 72 -6.78 16.02 -8.70
C GLN A 72 -6.00 16.49 -7.46
N GLU A 73 -6.68 16.66 -6.33
CA GLU A 73 -6.04 17.03 -5.06
C GLU A 73 -5.03 15.96 -4.59
N MET A 74 -5.39 14.68 -4.69
CA MET A 74 -4.51 13.56 -4.38
C MET A 74 -3.30 13.51 -5.33
N LYS A 75 -3.54 13.72 -6.63
CA LYS A 75 -2.50 13.78 -7.65
C LYS A 75 -1.47 14.88 -7.35
N ASP A 76 -1.95 16.08 -7.04
CA ASP A 76 -1.12 17.24 -6.76
C ASP A 76 -0.31 17.04 -5.48
N ALA A 77 -0.94 16.50 -4.42
CA ALA A 77 -0.27 16.19 -3.17
C ALA A 77 0.84 15.15 -3.34
N VAL A 78 0.54 14.00 -3.97
CA VAL A 78 1.56 12.98 -4.25
C VAL A 78 2.66 13.55 -5.13
N GLY A 79 2.31 14.31 -6.17
CA GLY A 79 3.24 15.00 -7.06
C GLY A 79 4.23 15.89 -6.31
N ALA A 80 3.75 16.71 -5.36
CA ALA A 80 4.58 17.58 -4.54
C ALA A 80 5.57 16.78 -3.67
N ILE A 81 5.09 15.70 -3.03
CA ILE A 81 5.91 14.83 -2.18
C ILE A 81 7.01 14.14 -3.01
N VAL A 82 6.64 13.47 -4.10
CA VAL A 82 7.60 12.68 -4.89
C VAL A 82 8.61 13.55 -5.62
N THR A 83 8.26 14.79 -5.98
CA THR A 83 9.20 15.74 -6.58
C THR A 83 10.40 15.97 -5.68
N THR A 84 10.17 16.11 -4.38
CA THR A 84 11.23 16.29 -3.38
C THR A 84 12.11 15.06 -3.22
N PHE A 85 11.60 13.86 -3.49
CA PHE A 85 12.39 12.63 -3.54
C PHE A 85 13.16 12.44 -4.86
N GLY A 86 13.02 13.34 -5.83
CA GLY A 86 13.59 13.19 -7.17
C GLY A 86 12.76 12.27 -8.10
N GLY A 87 11.49 12.05 -7.76
CA GLY A 87 10.54 11.21 -8.48
C GLY A 87 10.13 9.95 -7.70
N PHE A 88 9.00 9.35 -8.10
CA PHE A 88 8.41 8.22 -7.36
C PHE A 88 9.36 7.02 -7.24
N THR A 89 10.09 6.68 -8.32
CA THR A 89 11.07 5.57 -8.33
C THR A 89 12.31 5.85 -7.46
N LYS A 90 12.54 7.11 -7.08
CA LYS A 90 13.66 7.57 -6.25
C LYS A 90 13.32 7.76 -4.77
N THR A 91 12.07 7.48 -4.38
CA THR A 91 11.60 7.60 -3.00
C THR A 91 12.47 6.81 -2.00
N TYR A 92 12.77 5.55 -2.30
CA TYR A 92 13.60 4.73 -1.41
C TYR A 92 15.06 5.18 -1.41
N ASP A 93 15.61 5.56 -2.57
CA ASP A 93 16.98 6.10 -2.68
C ASP A 93 17.13 7.36 -1.81
N ALA A 94 16.14 8.26 -1.84
CA ALA A 94 16.12 9.47 -1.02
C ALA A 94 16.04 9.13 0.48
N TRP A 95 15.20 8.17 0.86
CA TRP A 95 15.13 7.67 2.24
C TRP A 95 16.49 7.16 2.71
N VAL A 96 17.10 6.22 1.99
CA VAL A 96 18.41 5.64 2.33
C VAL A 96 19.47 6.73 2.46
N ALA A 97 19.53 7.68 1.53
CA ALA A 97 20.46 8.80 1.61
C ALA A 97 20.29 9.63 2.88
N THR A 98 19.06 9.83 3.37
CA THR A 98 18.83 10.52 4.64
C THR A 98 19.18 9.67 5.87
N ARG A 99 18.95 8.35 5.82
CA ARG A 99 19.31 7.39 6.87
C ARG A 99 20.82 7.32 7.06
N GLU A 100 21.57 7.28 5.96
CA GLU A 100 23.03 7.20 5.93
C GLU A 100 23.73 8.54 6.23
N SER A 101 22.99 9.65 6.24
CA SER A 101 23.57 11.00 6.38
C SER A 101 24.17 11.29 7.76
N GLY A 102 24.00 10.40 8.74
CA GLY A 102 24.37 10.62 10.14
C GLY A 102 23.55 11.70 10.87
N ARG A 103 22.53 12.28 10.21
CA ARG A 103 21.65 13.34 10.76
C ARG A 103 20.19 12.91 10.86
N TYR A 104 19.87 11.65 10.56
CA TYR A 104 18.51 11.15 10.70
C TYR A 104 18.03 11.25 12.17
N PRO A 105 16.77 11.64 12.45
CA PRO A 105 15.68 11.93 11.51
C PRO A 105 15.67 13.34 10.93
N ARG A 106 16.57 14.23 11.39
CA ARG A 106 16.58 15.64 10.97
C ARG A 106 16.75 15.81 9.46
N SER A 107 17.65 15.06 8.83
CA SER A 107 17.86 15.10 7.37
C SER A 107 16.58 14.75 6.59
N PHE A 108 15.82 13.75 7.04
CA PHE A 108 14.57 13.37 6.40
C PHE A 108 13.45 14.40 6.67
N VAL A 109 13.35 14.91 7.89
CA VAL A 109 12.40 15.98 8.22
C VAL A 109 12.68 17.24 7.39
N GLU A 110 13.94 17.70 7.33
CA GLU A 110 14.35 18.85 6.50
C GLU A 110 13.93 18.66 5.03
N LEU A 111 14.01 17.43 4.52
CA LEU A 111 13.61 17.09 3.17
C LEU A 111 12.09 17.23 2.96
N ILE A 112 11.26 16.65 3.84
CA ILE A 112 9.80 16.55 3.62
C ILE A 112 8.98 17.71 4.21
N GLN A 113 9.52 18.43 5.21
CA GLN A 113 8.83 19.50 5.92
C GLN A 113 8.23 20.59 5.02
N PRO A 114 8.87 21.01 3.91
CA PRO A 114 8.28 21.99 3.00
C PRO A 114 6.95 21.55 2.36
N ASN A 115 6.70 20.24 2.28
CA ASN A 115 5.49 19.66 1.68
C ASN A 115 4.54 19.08 2.73
N LYS A 116 4.58 19.53 3.99
CA LYS A 116 3.74 18.99 5.06
C LYS A 116 2.25 18.99 4.69
N ASP A 117 1.74 20.05 4.08
CA ASP A 117 0.33 20.15 3.68
C ASP A 117 -0.06 19.05 2.66
N ALA A 118 0.87 18.69 1.76
CA ALA A 118 0.65 17.58 0.82
C ALA A 118 0.61 16.23 1.55
N PHE A 119 1.43 16.03 2.58
CA PHE A 119 1.32 14.85 3.44
C PHE A 119 -0.01 14.82 4.22
N GLU A 120 -0.54 15.97 4.66
CA GLU A 120 -1.84 16.04 5.33
C GLU A 120 -2.99 15.65 4.39
N VAL A 121 -2.96 16.11 3.13
CA VAL A 121 -3.92 15.69 2.10
C VAL A 121 -3.84 14.18 1.88
N LEU A 122 -2.64 13.64 1.62
CA LEU A 122 -2.44 12.22 1.40
C LEU A 122 -2.94 11.37 2.57
N SER A 123 -2.58 11.78 3.81
CA SER A 123 -3.03 11.13 5.03
C SER A 123 -4.55 11.10 5.13
N ARG A 124 -5.19 12.25 4.93
CA ARG A 124 -6.65 12.38 5.03
C ARG A 124 -7.37 11.52 4.01
N GLU A 125 -6.95 11.51 2.75
CA GLU A 125 -7.61 10.71 1.71
C GLU A 125 -7.45 9.21 1.95
N GLN A 126 -6.29 8.76 2.44
CA GLN A 126 -6.09 7.36 2.82
C GLN A 126 -6.96 6.97 4.04
N ILE A 127 -6.98 7.79 5.10
CA ILE A 127 -7.79 7.54 6.30
C ILE A 127 -9.27 7.42 5.98
N LYS A 128 -9.82 8.23 5.05
CA LYS A 128 -11.23 8.11 4.63
C LYS A 128 -11.59 6.69 4.17
N VAL A 129 -10.73 6.06 3.38
CA VAL A 129 -10.98 4.68 2.90
C VAL A 129 -10.88 3.69 4.06
N TYR A 130 -9.85 3.80 4.90
CA TYR A 130 -9.73 2.93 6.07
C TYR A 130 -10.94 3.06 7.03
N ASP A 131 -11.40 4.28 7.29
CA ASP A 131 -12.53 4.56 8.18
C ASP A 131 -13.85 4.08 7.61
N GLN A 132 -14.03 4.19 6.29
CA GLN A 132 -15.21 3.67 5.59
C GLN A 132 -15.36 2.15 5.77
N PHE A 133 -14.26 1.40 5.74
CA PHE A 133 -14.32 -0.07 5.78
C PHE A 133 -14.15 -0.65 7.18
N TYR A 134 -13.26 -0.07 7.99
CA TYR A 134 -12.86 -0.63 9.26
C TYR A 134 -13.14 0.33 10.41
N GLY A 135 -12.83 1.62 10.30
CA GLY A 135 -13.11 2.61 11.35
C GLY A 135 -12.71 2.12 12.75
N ASN A 136 -13.71 1.79 13.58
CA ASN A 136 -13.51 1.26 14.94
C ASN A 136 -13.24 -0.26 15.01
N ASP A 137 -12.94 -0.94 13.89
CA ASP A 137 -12.59 -2.35 13.80
C ASP A 137 -11.10 -2.54 13.43
N PRO A 138 -10.18 -2.36 14.39
CA PRO A 138 -8.75 -2.57 14.14
C PRO A 138 -8.41 -4.03 13.83
N HIS A 139 -9.24 -4.99 14.26
CA HIS A 139 -9.00 -6.41 13.98
C HIS A 139 -9.32 -6.77 12.52
N GLY A 140 -10.41 -6.24 11.97
CA GLY A 140 -10.73 -6.33 10.55
C GLY A 140 -9.64 -5.72 9.67
N LEU A 141 -9.10 -4.55 10.07
CA LEU A 141 -8.01 -3.91 9.33
C LEU A 141 -6.73 -4.76 9.32
N VAL A 142 -6.34 -5.33 10.48
CA VAL A 142 -5.20 -6.27 10.56
C VAL A 142 -5.43 -7.46 9.63
N HIS A 143 -6.64 -8.03 9.62
CA HIS A 143 -6.98 -9.14 8.74
C HIS A 143 -6.87 -8.77 7.26
N ALA A 144 -7.34 -7.59 6.87
CA ALA A 144 -7.25 -7.10 5.49
C ALA A 144 -5.80 -7.00 4.98
N PHE A 145 -4.86 -6.55 5.84
CA PHE A 145 -3.44 -6.52 5.51
C PHE A 145 -2.82 -7.93 5.46
N GLN A 146 -3.29 -8.87 6.28
CA GLN A 146 -2.85 -10.27 6.21
C GLN A 146 -3.25 -10.92 4.89
N GLU A 147 -4.50 -10.73 4.44
CA GLU A 147 -4.98 -11.31 3.19
C GLU A 147 -4.27 -10.69 1.96
N TYR A 148 -4.02 -9.37 1.99
CA TYR A 148 -3.21 -8.66 0.99
C TYR A 148 -1.77 -9.14 0.95
N GLY A 149 -1.12 -9.25 2.11
CA GLY A 149 0.24 -9.77 2.20
C GLY A 149 0.34 -11.20 1.66
N GLN A 150 -0.63 -12.06 1.94
CA GLN A 150 -0.65 -13.41 1.38
C GLN A 150 -0.96 -13.46 -0.13
N GLY A 151 -1.45 -12.36 -0.72
CA GLY A 151 -1.85 -12.30 -2.13
C GLY A 151 -3.07 -13.17 -2.46
N THR A 152 -4.01 -13.26 -1.52
CA THR A 152 -5.20 -14.15 -1.60
C THR A 152 -6.46 -13.42 -2.08
N LEU A 153 -6.37 -12.11 -2.27
CA LEU A 153 -7.47 -11.24 -2.67
C LEU A 153 -7.48 -11.08 -4.19
N PHE A 154 -8.29 -11.88 -4.88
CA PHE A 154 -8.44 -11.83 -6.33
C PHE A 154 -9.70 -11.07 -6.73
N ASP A 155 -9.53 -10.04 -7.56
CA ASP A 155 -10.57 -9.19 -8.08
C ASP A 155 -10.55 -9.12 -9.62
N PRO A 156 -11.54 -9.72 -10.30
CA PRO A 156 -11.59 -9.75 -11.76
C PRO A 156 -11.94 -8.38 -12.40
N ARG A 157 -12.30 -7.36 -11.60
CA ARG A 157 -12.50 -5.99 -12.10
C ARG A 157 -11.17 -5.32 -12.48
N ARG A 158 -10.04 -5.84 -11.99
CA ARG A 158 -8.71 -5.29 -12.25
C ARG A 158 -8.16 -5.76 -13.60
N PRO A 159 -7.30 -4.94 -14.24
CA PRO A 159 -6.61 -5.34 -15.47
C PRO A 159 -5.75 -6.60 -15.28
N ASP A 160 -5.46 -7.29 -16.37
CA ASP A 160 -4.46 -8.36 -16.40
C ASP A 160 -3.12 -7.86 -15.84
N GLY A 161 -2.49 -8.69 -15.01
CA GLY A 161 -1.29 -8.39 -14.23
C GLY A 161 -1.56 -7.75 -12.87
N GLN A 162 -2.81 -7.40 -12.55
CA GLN A 162 -3.21 -6.65 -11.35
C GLN A 162 -4.46 -7.23 -10.66
N LYS A 163 -4.87 -8.47 -11.01
CA LYS A 163 -6.09 -9.07 -10.43
C LYS A 163 -5.92 -9.56 -9.01
N VAL A 164 -4.69 -9.72 -8.53
CA VAL A 164 -4.42 -10.01 -7.13
C VAL A 164 -4.03 -8.70 -6.44
N HIS A 165 -4.75 -8.30 -5.39
CA HIS A 165 -4.35 -7.15 -4.57
C HIS A 165 -3.11 -7.54 -3.75
N MET A 166 -1.97 -7.07 -4.24
CA MET A 166 -0.66 -7.24 -3.62
C MET A 166 0.28 -6.14 -4.14
N MET A 167 1.38 -5.91 -3.43
CA MET A 167 2.42 -5.03 -3.95
C MET A 167 3.05 -5.65 -5.20
N ASN A 168 3.39 -4.82 -6.20
CA ASN A 168 4.01 -5.28 -7.45
C ASN A 168 5.16 -6.24 -7.17
N PHE A 169 4.95 -7.49 -7.58
CA PHE A 169 5.81 -8.62 -7.31
C PHE A 169 5.72 -9.55 -8.50
N THR A 170 6.86 -9.86 -9.09
CA THR A 170 6.94 -10.81 -10.20
C THR A 170 8.05 -11.79 -9.86
N PRO A 171 7.73 -12.98 -9.35
CA PRO A 171 8.73 -14.02 -9.11
C PRO A 171 9.65 -14.18 -10.33
N PRO A 172 10.98 -14.31 -10.14
CA PRO A 172 11.69 -14.45 -8.87
C PRO A 172 12.09 -13.11 -8.20
N SER A 173 11.71 -11.96 -8.76
CA SER A 173 12.11 -10.66 -8.23
C SER A 173 11.25 -10.26 -7.02
N PRO A 174 11.86 -9.93 -5.88
CA PRO A 174 11.13 -9.45 -4.73
C PRO A 174 10.54 -8.06 -4.96
N THR A 175 9.48 -7.74 -4.24
CA THR A 175 8.82 -6.45 -4.38
C THR A 175 9.65 -5.34 -3.72
N HIS A 176 9.81 -4.22 -4.42
CA HIS A 176 10.39 -2.99 -3.87
C HIS A 176 9.32 -2.01 -3.39
N ALA A 177 8.04 -2.34 -3.55
CA ALA A 177 6.98 -1.35 -3.35
C ALA A 177 6.74 -1.04 -1.86
N TYR A 178 6.92 -2.01 -0.96
CA TYR A 178 6.86 -1.73 0.49
C TYR A 178 7.94 -0.76 0.95
N HIS A 179 9.18 -0.89 0.44
CA HIS A 179 10.27 0.05 0.69
C HIS A 179 10.03 1.44 0.11
N ARG A 180 9.24 1.56 -0.96
CA ARG A 180 8.81 2.87 -1.47
C ARG A 180 7.64 3.45 -0.69
N TRP A 181 6.80 2.61 -0.08
CA TRP A 181 5.68 3.06 0.75
C TRP A 181 6.14 3.53 2.13
N HIS A 182 7.10 2.82 2.74
CA HIS A 182 7.60 3.12 4.08
C HIS A 182 8.02 4.60 4.30
N PRO A 183 8.77 5.27 3.40
CA PRO A 183 9.13 6.68 3.56
C PRO A 183 7.93 7.63 3.67
N PHE A 184 6.80 7.33 3.02
CA PHE A 184 5.57 8.10 3.20
C PHE A 184 5.00 7.91 4.62
N LEU A 185 4.94 6.66 5.08
CA LEU A 185 4.42 6.29 6.40
C LEU A 185 5.28 6.88 7.53
N ALA A 186 6.60 6.77 7.42
CA ALA A 186 7.54 7.42 8.32
C ALA A 186 7.42 8.94 8.26
N GLY A 187 7.20 9.50 7.06
CA GLY A 187 6.97 10.93 6.85
C GLY A 187 5.77 11.48 7.63
N PHE A 188 4.61 10.81 7.60
CA PHE A 188 3.46 11.21 8.42
C PHE A 188 3.82 11.27 9.91
N VAL A 189 4.48 10.22 10.42
CA VAL A 189 4.85 10.12 11.83
C VAL A 189 5.83 11.21 12.24
N LEU A 190 6.84 11.50 11.42
CA LEU A 190 7.86 12.51 11.70
C LEU A 190 7.34 13.94 11.58
N LEU A 191 6.36 14.19 10.71
CA LEU A 191 5.67 15.49 10.56
C LEU A 191 4.60 15.73 11.63
N GLY A 192 4.33 14.74 12.48
CA GLY A 192 3.31 14.83 13.52
C GLY A 192 1.88 14.62 13.04
N ILE A 193 1.69 14.08 11.83
CA ILE A 193 0.39 13.81 11.24
C ILE A 193 -0.08 12.46 11.76
N GLU A 194 -1.19 12.42 12.51
CA GLU A 194 -1.86 11.20 13.01
C GLU A 194 -0.88 10.09 13.49
N ARG A 195 0.12 10.48 14.30
CA ARG A 195 1.33 9.67 14.57
C ARG A 195 1.03 8.22 14.97
N ARG A 196 0.07 8.02 15.87
CA ARG A 196 -0.30 6.68 16.36
C ARG A 196 -0.91 5.83 15.25
N TYR A 197 -1.76 6.44 14.45
CA TYR A 197 -2.43 5.80 13.32
C TYR A 197 -1.39 5.35 12.29
N TRP A 198 -0.52 6.26 11.84
CA TRP A 198 0.46 5.92 10.81
C TRP A 198 1.59 5.01 11.30
N THR A 199 1.92 5.05 12.59
CA THR A 199 2.78 4.01 13.18
C THR A 199 2.11 2.64 13.10
N HIS A 200 0.81 2.55 13.38
CA HIS A 200 0.07 1.29 13.25
C HIS A 200 0.02 0.79 11.81
N ILE A 201 -0.32 1.66 10.84
CA ILE A 201 -0.32 1.28 9.42
C ILE A 201 1.07 0.84 8.95
N ASN A 202 2.15 1.48 9.40
CA ASN A 202 3.52 1.08 9.05
C ASN A 202 3.88 -0.32 9.58
N ARG A 203 3.37 -0.70 10.77
CA ARG A 203 3.47 -2.08 11.26
C ARG A 203 2.72 -3.05 10.35
N LEU A 204 1.51 -2.70 9.91
CA LEU A 204 0.71 -3.53 9.01
C LEU A 204 1.36 -3.68 7.62
N ALA A 205 2.00 -2.62 7.11
CA ALA A 205 2.79 -2.68 5.89
C ALA A 205 3.96 -3.67 6.04
N GLY A 206 4.62 -3.70 7.20
CA GLY A 206 5.62 -4.72 7.52
C GLY A 206 5.06 -6.15 7.60
N VAL A 207 3.88 -6.33 8.21
CA VAL A 207 3.16 -7.62 8.20
C VAL A 207 2.95 -8.09 6.77
N ALA A 208 2.37 -7.23 5.92
CA ALA A 208 2.07 -7.56 4.54
C ALA A 208 3.34 -7.87 3.73
N TRP A 209 4.41 -7.09 3.92
CA TRP A 209 5.70 -7.33 3.28
C TRP A 209 6.28 -8.70 3.60
N GLU A 210 6.31 -9.09 4.89
CA GLU A 210 6.85 -10.39 5.29
C GLU A 210 5.95 -11.54 4.82
N LEU A 211 4.64 -11.42 4.95
CA LEU A 211 3.70 -12.44 4.46
C LEU A 211 3.82 -12.63 2.95
N GLN A 212 3.97 -11.55 2.18
CA GLN A 212 4.14 -11.66 0.72
C GLN A 212 5.49 -12.28 0.36
N SER A 213 6.52 -11.99 1.14
CA SER A 213 7.84 -12.61 1.01
C SER A 213 7.79 -14.12 1.27
N LEU A 214 6.96 -14.59 2.21
CA LEU A 214 6.78 -16.02 2.50
C LEU A 214 5.84 -16.71 1.51
N ALA A 215 4.71 -16.07 1.17
CA ALA A 215 3.66 -16.64 0.35
C ALA A 215 4.06 -16.71 -1.14
N GLN A 216 4.88 -15.77 -1.61
CA GLN A 216 5.30 -15.66 -3.01
C GLN A 216 4.11 -15.80 -3.99
N PRO A 217 3.05 -14.97 -3.82
CA PRO A 217 1.81 -15.13 -4.59
C PRO A 217 2.05 -15.00 -6.09
N ILE A 218 1.26 -15.73 -6.87
CA ILE A 218 1.30 -15.69 -8.34
C ILE A 218 0.33 -14.63 -8.82
N THR A 219 0.81 -13.75 -9.70
CA THR A 219 0.00 -12.71 -10.34
C THR A 219 -1.20 -13.33 -11.07
N ASP A 220 -2.36 -12.68 -10.94
CA ASP A 220 -3.63 -13.09 -11.55
C ASP A 220 -4.13 -14.51 -11.23
N ARG A 221 -3.51 -15.18 -10.26
CA ARG A 221 -3.97 -16.48 -9.80
C ARG A 221 -5.12 -16.31 -8.81
N PRO A 222 -6.34 -16.81 -9.10
CA PRO A 222 -7.50 -16.63 -8.22
C PRO A 222 -7.45 -17.49 -6.95
N ASP A 223 -6.61 -18.52 -6.92
CA ASP A 223 -6.53 -19.52 -5.86
C ASP A 223 -5.14 -19.56 -5.20
N ASN A 224 -4.48 -18.40 -5.05
CA ASN A 224 -3.25 -18.34 -4.26
C ASN A 224 -3.50 -18.91 -2.85
N PRO A 225 -2.66 -19.84 -2.37
CA PRO A 225 -2.92 -20.54 -1.11
C PRO A 225 -2.62 -19.64 0.09
N HIS A 226 -3.45 -19.73 1.13
CA HIS A 226 -3.14 -19.16 2.44
C HIS A 226 -1.90 -19.79 3.06
N LEU A 227 -1.13 -18.98 3.79
CA LEU A 227 -0.08 -19.48 4.67
C LEU A 227 -0.69 -20.20 5.88
N PRO A 228 0.06 -21.07 6.57
CA PRO A 228 -0.41 -21.65 7.82
C PRO A 228 -0.80 -20.57 8.84
N ARG A 229 -1.95 -20.74 9.50
CA ARG A 229 -2.48 -19.75 10.48
C ARG A 229 -1.48 -19.37 11.57
N HIS A 230 -0.64 -20.31 12.02
CA HIS A 230 0.37 -20.04 13.03
C HIS A 230 1.47 -19.11 12.50
N THR A 231 1.87 -19.26 11.24
CA THR A 231 2.82 -18.36 10.56
C THR A 231 2.25 -16.95 10.49
N VAL A 232 1.01 -16.79 10.03
CA VAL A 232 0.36 -15.47 9.93
C VAL A 232 0.28 -14.78 11.30
N ARG A 233 -0.10 -15.51 12.34
CA ARG A 233 -0.16 -14.99 13.72
C ARG A 233 1.22 -14.58 14.25
N HIS A 234 2.24 -15.40 14.03
CA HIS A 234 3.61 -15.13 14.46
C HIS A 234 4.16 -13.86 13.82
N VAL A 235 4.09 -13.77 12.49
CA VAL A 235 4.50 -12.57 11.74
C VAL A 235 3.73 -11.34 12.21
N THR A 236 2.41 -11.46 12.37
CA THR A 236 1.57 -10.33 12.83
C THR A 236 2.01 -9.83 14.21
N ALA A 237 2.19 -10.74 15.17
CA ALA A 237 2.62 -10.37 16.53
C ALA A 237 4.00 -9.69 16.52
N LYS A 238 4.93 -10.21 15.72
CA LYS A 238 6.28 -9.68 15.54
C LYS A 238 6.30 -8.24 15.02
N TRP A 239 5.48 -7.92 14.03
CA TRP A 239 5.46 -6.55 13.48
C TRP A 239 4.66 -5.59 14.34
N LEU A 240 3.56 -6.03 14.96
CA LEU A 240 2.71 -5.14 15.75
C LEU A 240 3.38 -4.61 17.02
N CYS A 241 4.42 -5.26 17.53
CA CYS A 241 5.15 -4.78 18.70
C CYS A 241 6.22 -3.72 18.38
N ARG A 242 6.65 -3.59 17.12
CA ARG A 242 7.79 -2.72 16.75
C ARG A 242 7.49 -1.24 16.95
N ASP A 243 8.37 -0.49 17.57
CA ASP A 243 8.27 0.97 17.58
C ASP A 243 8.72 1.60 16.25
N ARG A 244 8.70 2.94 16.16
CA ARG A 244 9.09 3.65 14.93
C ARG A 244 10.53 3.35 14.52
N GLU A 245 11.47 3.36 15.46
CA GLU A 245 12.89 3.17 15.14
C GLU A 245 13.15 1.74 14.68
N GLU A 246 12.52 0.76 15.33
CA GLU A 246 12.57 -0.64 14.92
C GLU A 246 11.95 -0.87 13.53
N LEU A 247 10.87 -0.15 13.19
CA LEU A 247 10.30 -0.16 11.83
C LEU A 247 11.28 0.42 10.81
N ASP A 248 11.82 1.61 11.07
CA ASP A 248 12.76 2.27 10.17
C ASP A 248 13.99 1.37 9.91
N THR A 249 14.56 0.76 10.96
CA THR A 249 15.66 -0.20 10.84
C THR A 249 15.26 -1.46 10.07
N ALA A 250 14.05 -1.98 10.26
CA ALA A 250 13.59 -3.16 9.52
C ALA A 250 13.47 -2.87 8.00
N PHE A 251 13.05 -1.65 7.64
CA PHE A 251 12.93 -1.21 6.25
C PHE A 251 14.24 -0.70 5.63
N ASP A 252 15.32 -0.52 6.41
CA ASP A 252 16.67 -0.31 5.87
C ASP A 252 17.22 -1.58 5.20
N VAL A 253 16.64 -2.75 5.51
CA VAL A 253 17.00 -4.04 4.90
C VAL A 253 16.11 -4.33 3.70
N SER A 254 16.74 -4.62 2.57
CA SER A 254 16.06 -4.94 1.31
C SER A 254 16.74 -6.16 0.65
N PRO A 255 15.99 -7.06 0.00
CA PRO A 255 14.57 -6.94 -0.32
C PRO A 255 13.63 -7.73 0.60
N PHE A 256 14.17 -8.45 1.58
CA PHE A 256 13.43 -9.24 2.57
C PHE A 256 13.74 -8.79 3.99
N PRO A 257 12.84 -9.02 4.97
CA PRO A 257 13.16 -8.83 6.38
C PRO A 257 14.40 -9.66 6.77
N ALA A 258 15.31 -9.09 7.56
CA ALA A 258 16.53 -9.79 8.01
C ALA A 258 16.22 -11.05 8.84
N ASP A 259 15.06 -11.06 9.48
CA ASP A 259 14.51 -12.10 10.34
C ASP A 259 13.32 -12.83 9.69
N LEU A 260 13.30 -12.91 8.35
CA LEU A 260 12.22 -13.58 7.59
C LEU A 260 11.89 -14.96 8.16
N GLY A 261 10.63 -15.14 8.57
CA GLY A 261 10.12 -16.40 9.10
C GLY A 261 10.67 -16.80 10.47
N LYS A 262 11.45 -15.94 11.12
CA LYS A 262 11.93 -16.10 12.50
C LYS A 262 11.01 -15.38 13.48
#